data_AF-W0GK78-F1
#
_entry.id   AF-W0GK78-F1
#
_cell.length_a   1.000
_cell.length_b   1.000
_cell.length_c   1.000
_cell.angle_alpha   90.00
_cell.angle_beta   90.00
_cell.angle_gamma   90.00
#
_symmetry.space_group_name_H-M   'P 1'
#
loop_
_entity.id
_entity.type
_entity.pdbx_description
1 polymer ?
#
loop_
_entity_poly.entity_id
_entity_poly.type
_entity_poly.pdbx_seq_one_letter_code
_entity_poly.pdbx_strand_id
1 'polypeptide(L)'
;MKKLLSILGALGLTTTGVSSVVGCHLHKVAPQPNPAPSTKDDKIINKVESWSQAAPLLVNSKNFRNLTAHDVEKTISNQLPIDQTYQIKIKDSSFYDVKVDNNQLTDGTIIISILHNNKILVDKQKQLSEFNIKFTTQEISYTEKLVNDLNQKTSGSVENISDFQINFGETSLPLKLIMNLLPSLVKFNNLPTKIPTTFNQNDPVQRQWTAFVQQFANLAMVGDILKINFNQTFDSSGVKINISGNVGNIINAITPDLIHFHNFLIKQKDDKHRNLLLLLIQYLFATPQDINNDGFTKVDSGTTKITSNLDYLICDLLQPWKTEQGEKFGVNRPIAIDIVKYVTMPVYWDKWELTDIELAKVGITNVFKNTLNQLFNHDINKDITVDFSVSVLKEDIHLQLKPLIETSLPTFLLQQGYDENEVNNNISILSGTIKFESSTDGQTWLAANNLDDILKANVKDFQVKLDNLQFKVTSKADPTISFLTNKDLAIKINLDLTTDPLL
;
A
#
# COMPACT_ATOMS: atom_id res chain seq x y z
N MET A 1 10.59 -6.71 -5.71
CA MET A 1 11.07 -5.33 -5.47
C MET A 1 10.07 -4.26 -5.90
N LYS A 2 9.71 -4.11 -7.19
CA LYS A 2 8.67 -3.16 -7.65
C LYS A 2 7.41 -3.16 -6.77
N LYS A 3 6.79 -4.33 -6.56
CA LYS A 3 5.62 -4.47 -5.68
C LYS A 3 5.88 -4.05 -4.23
N LEU A 4 7.02 -4.43 -3.64
CA LEU A 4 7.38 -4.03 -2.27
C LEU A 4 7.60 -2.51 -2.19
N LEU A 5 8.24 -1.90 -3.19
CA LEU A 5 8.44 -0.45 -3.28
C LEU A 5 7.13 0.31 -3.51
N SER A 6 6.22 -0.24 -4.32
CA SER A 6 4.85 0.26 -4.45
C SER A 6 4.11 0.19 -3.11
N ILE A 7 4.22 -0.94 -2.41
CA ILE A 7 3.59 -1.16 -1.09
C ILE A 7 4.15 -0.19 -0.07
N LEU A 8 5.47 -0.09 0.09
CA LEU A 8 6.12 0.82 1.04
C LEU A 8 5.84 2.29 0.70
N GLY A 9 5.96 2.64 -0.58
CA GLY A 9 5.73 4.00 -1.06
C GLY A 9 4.28 4.43 -0.96
N ALA A 10 3.30 3.51 -0.98
CA ALA A 10 1.90 3.86 -0.93
C ALA A 10 1.25 3.62 0.44
N LEU A 11 1.75 2.68 1.24
CA LEU A 11 1.41 2.55 2.67
C LEU A 11 1.81 3.80 3.45
N GLY A 12 2.94 4.41 3.12
CA GLY A 12 3.34 5.67 3.74
C GLY A 12 2.52 6.86 3.27
N LEU A 13 1.45 6.68 2.49
CA LEU A 13 0.63 7.74 1.91
C LEU A 13 -0.87 7.56 2.13
N THR A 14 -1.30 6.48 2.78
CA THR A 14 -2.71 6.18 3.03
C THR A 14 -2.95 5.97 4.51
N THR A 15 -3.71 6.87 5.11
CA THR A 15 -3.80 7.07 6.55
C THR A 15 -4.77 6.11 7.25
N THR A 16 -4.38 5.63 8.42
CA THR A 16 -5.03 4.74 9.38
C THR A 16 -6.56 4.63 9.41
N GLY A 17 -7.02 3.40 9.66
CA GLY A 17 -8.36 3.09 10.12
C GLY A 17 -8.49 2.45 11.51
N VAL A 18 -7.60 2.63 12.52
CA VAL A 18 -7.97 2.27 13.92
C VAL A 18 -7.21 3.09 14.99
N SER A 19 -7.86 4.11 15.56
CA SER A 19 -7.88 4.26 17.02
C SER A 19 -8.94 5.25 17.52
N SER A 20 -9.64 4.82 18.57
CA SER A 20 -10.59 5.54 19.42
C SER A 20 -12.06 5.59 18.95
N VAL A 21 -12.77 4.49 19.24
CA VAL A 21 -14.14 4.57 19.75
C VAL A 21 -14.11 5.44 21.02
N VAL A 22 -14.24 6.76 20.87
CA VAL A 22 -14.69 7.60 21.98
C VAL A 22 -16.19 7.39 22.06
N GLY A 23 -16.59 6.45 22.92
CA GLY A 23 -17.97 6.32 23.33
C GLY A 23 -18.43 7.65 23.90
N CYS A 24 -19.28 8.37 23.17
CA CYS A 24 -20.00 9.51 23.72
C CYS A 24 -20.88 8.97 24.86
N HIS A 25 -20.45 9.24 26.10
CA HIS A 25 -21.28 9.13 27.28
C HIS A 25 -22.56 9.92 27.06
N LEU A 26 -23.69 9.22 27.04
CA LEU A 26 -25.03 9.80 27.17
C LEU A 26 -25.14 10.52 28.52
N HIS A 27 -24.81 11.81 28.56
CA HIS A 27 -25.36 12.69 29.58
C HIS A 27 -26.86 12.78 29.32
N LYS A 28 -27.65 12.21 30.22
CA LYS A 28 -29.10 12.43 30.29
C LYS A 28 -29.35 13.91 30.52
N VAL A 29 -29.65 14.63 29.44
CA VAL A 29 -30.23 15.97 29.49
C VAL A 29 -31.67 15.81 29.99
N ALA A 30 -32.03 16.57 31.01
CA ALA A 30 -33.39 16.63 31.54
C ALA A 30 -34.40 16.96 30.41
N PRO A 31 -35.65 16.48 30.49
CA PRO A 31 -36.61 16.70 29.41
C PRO A 31 -36.86 18.20 29.24
N GLN A 32 -36.35 18.79 28.16
CA GLN A 32 -36.85 20.07 27.70
C GLN A 32 -38.28 19.86 27.16
N PRO A 33 -39.17 20.87 27.29
CA PRO A 33 -40.52 20.77 26.76
C PRO A 33 -40.45 20.46 25.26
N ASN A 34 -41.22 19.46 24.81
CA ASN A 34 -41.35 19.15 23.39
C ASN A 34 -41.67 20.44 22.61
N PRO A 35 -40.83 20.86 21.65
CA PRO A 35 -41.22 21.91 20.71
C PRO A 35 -42.49 21.45 19.98
N ALA A 36 -43.38 22.40 19.68
CA ALA A 36 -44.54 22.15 18.84
C ALA A 36 -44.14 21.41 17.54
N PRO A 37 -45.01 20.55 16.97
CA PRO A 37 -44.69 19.85 15.73
C PRO A 37 -44.29 20.87 14.65
N SER A 38 -43.05 20.76 14.14
CA SER A 38 -42.54 21.67 13.10
C SER A 38 -43.47 21.63 11.89
N THR A 39 -44.01 22.78 11.49
CA THR A 39 -44.84 22.85 10.29
C THR A 39 -44.00 22.54 9.04
N LYS A 40 -44.66 22.24 7.91
CA LYS A 40 -43.97 22.02 6.64
C LYS A 40 -43.12 23.24 6.24
N ASP A 41 -43.64 24.44 6.52
CA ASP A 41 -42.96 25.72 6.31
C ASP A 41 -41.72 25.84 7.20
N ASP A 42 -41.82 25.49 8.48
CA ASP A 42 -40.67 25.50 9.39
C ASP A 42 -39.57 24.53 8.95
N LYS A 43 -39.95 23.34 8.43
CA LYS A 43 -38.98 22.36 7.88
C LYS A 43 -38.25 22.90 6.65
N ILE A 44 -38.97 23.56 5.76
CA ILE A 44 -38.40 24.18 4.55
C ILE A 44 -37.45 25.30 4.93
N ILE A 45 -37.88 26.22 5.80
CA ILE A 45 -37.06 27.34 6.29
C ILE A 45 -35.79 26.81 6.96
N ASN A 46 -35.91 25.88 7.92
CA ASN A 46 -34.75 25.29 8.61
C ASN A 46 -33.76 24.65 7.64
N LYS A 47 -34.24 23.96 6.58
CA LYS A 47 -33.36 23.34 5.58
C LYS A 47 -32.63 24.39 4.74
N VAL A 48 -33.35 25.41 4.27
CA VAL A 48 -32.81 26.51 3.47
C VAL A 48 -31.77 27.31 4.25
N GLU A 49 -32.05 27.58 5.52
CA GLU A 49 -31.08 28.23 6.42
C GLU A 49 -29.84 27.38 6.69
N SER A 50 -29.98 26.05 6.74
CA SER A 50 -28.82 25.16 6.92
C SER A 50 -27.81 25.31 5.78
N TRP A 51 -28.26 25.62 4.56
CA TRP A 51 -27.41 25.93 3.41
C TRP A 51 -26.73 27.29 3.47
N SER A 52 -27.24 28.19 4.32
CA SER A 52 -26.65 29.51 4.54
C SER A 52 -25.54 29.47 5.60
N GLN A 53 -25.66 28.57 6.59
CA GLN A 53 -24.86 28.61 7.83
C GLN A 53 -23.95 27.40 8.07
N ALA A 54 -24.35 26.20 7.67
CA ALA A 54 -23.69 24.97 8.10
C ALA A 54 -23.03 24.19 6.95
N ALA A 55 -23.78 23.89 5.89
CA ALA A 55 -23.28 23.09 4.77
C ALA A 55 -23.87 23.60 3.46
N PRO A 56 -23.06 24.02 2.47
CA PRO A 56 -23.58 24.56 1.22
C PRO A 56 -24.48 23.54 0.51
N LEU A 57 -25.44 24.04 -0.27
CA LEU A 57 -26.22 23.21 -1.16
C LEU A 57 -25.30 22.53 -2.18
N LEU A 58 -25.34 21.21 -2.25
CA LEU A 58 -24.59 20.45 -3.25
C LEU A 58 -25.41 20.32 -4.53
N VAL A 59 -24.95 20.98 -5.59
CA VAL A 59 -25.50 20.89 -6.94
C VAL A 59 -24.85 19.72 -7.66
N ASN A 60 -25.69 18.83 -8.21
CA ASN A 60 -25.22 17.71 -9.02
C ASN A 60 -24.87 18.19 -10.43
N SER A 61 -23.69 18.78 -10.57
CA SER A 61 -23.09 19.20 -11.83
C SER A 61 -21.62 18.81 -11.86
N LYS A 62 -21.17 18.33 -13.02
CA LYS A 62 -19.76 17.98 -13.29
C LYS A 62 -18.90 19.18 -13.66
N ASN A 63 -19.51 20.32 -13.99
CA ASN A 63 -18.78 21.53 -14.37
C ASN A 63 -19.41 22.74 -13.66
N PHE A 64 -18.68 23.29 -12.69
CA PHE A 64 -19.16 24.41 -11.89
C PHE A 64 -19.15 25.75 -12.66
N ARG A 65 -18.28 25.90 -13.67
CA ARG A 65 -18.11 27.16 -14.43
C ARG A 65 -19.31 27.50 -15.32
N ASN A 66 -20.16 26.50 -15.58
CA ASN A 66 -21.36 26.63 -16.40
C ASN A 66 -22.65 26.53 -15.57
N LEU A 67 -22.55 26.59 -14.24
CA LEU A 67 -23.75 26.59 -13.40
C LEU A 67 -24.58 27.84 -13.68
N THR A 68 -25.89 27.64 -13.78
CA THR A 68 -26.85 28.73 -13.88
C THR A 68 -27.68 28.82 -12.61
N ALA A 69 -28.30 29.97 -12.39
CA ALA A 69 -29.27 30.14 -11.30
C ALA A 69 -30.41 29.10 -11.37
N HIS A 70 -30.80 28.67 -12.56
CA HIS A 70 -31.83 27.66 -12.77
C HIS A 70 -31.39 26.25 -12.33
N ASP A 71 -30.11 25.88 -12.50
CA ASP A 71 -29.58 24.60 -12.02
C ASP A 71 -29.66 24.53 -10.48
N VAL A 72 -29.38 25.65 -9.82
CA VAL A 72 -29.50 25.79 -8.36
C VAL A 72 -30.96 25.71 -7.93
N GLU A 73 -31.87 26.43 -8.62
CA GLU A 73 -33.32 26.37 -8.37
C GLU A 73 -33.87 24.94 -8.45
N LYS A 74 -33.51 24.21 -9.51
CA LYS A 74 -33.90 22.82 -9.72
C LYS A 74 -33.38 21.93 -8.60
N THR A 75 -32.14 22.15 -8.15
CA THR A 75 -31.55 21.39 -7.04
C THR A 75 -32.28 21.66 -5.72
N ILE A 76 -32.57 22.92 -5.41
CA ILE A 76 -33.36 23.32 -4.24
C ILE A 76 -34.73 22.63 -4.29
N SER A 77 -35.39 22.68 -5.45
CA SER A 77 -36.71 22.10 -5.65
C SER A 77 -36.74 20.59 -5.38
N ASN A 78 -35.69 19.88 -5.79
CA ASN A 78 -35.58 18.43 -5.60
C ASN A 78 -35.24 18.04 -4.16
N GLN A 79 -34.59 18.91 -3.38
CA GLN A 79 -34.15 18.61 -2.01
C GLN A 79 -35.12 19.11 -0.92
N LEU A 80 -36.03 20.02 -1.27
CA LEU A 80 -37.08 20.47 -0.37
C LEU A 80 -38.35 19.64 -0.55
N PRO A 81 -39.13 19.42 0.53
CA PRO A 81 -40.43 18.75 0.44
C PRO A 81 -41.49 19.69 -0.16
N ILE A 82 -41.22 20.37 -1.27
CA ILE A 82 -42.14 21.31 -1.91
C ILE A 82 -43.15 20.59 -2.81
N ASP A 83 -44.34 21.17 -2.94
CA ASP A 83 -45.37 20.75 -3.89
C ASP A 83 -45.81 21.95 -4.74
N GLN A 84 -46.87 21.80 -5.55
CA GLN A 84 -47.36 22.85 -6.45
C GLN A 84 -47.80 24.14 -5.75
N THR A 85 -48.00 24.12 -4.42
CA THR A 85 -48.34 25.31 -3.63
C THR A 85 -47.12 26.16 -3.29
N TYR A 86 -45.90 25.66 -3.53
CA TYR A 86 -44.65 26.36 -3.27
C TYR A 86 -44.00 26.85 -4.56
N GLN A 87 -43.39 28.03 -4.50
CA GLN A 87 -42.58 28.58 -5.58
C GLN A 87 -41.27 29.13 -5.02
N ILE A 88 -40.16 28.82 -5.66
CA ILE A 88 -38.86 29.43 -5.37
C ILE A 88 -38.69 30.59 -6.33
N LYS A 89 -38.44 31.79 -5.81
CA LYS A 89 -38.05 32.95 -6.61
C LYS A 89 -36.61 33.30 -6.33
N ILE A 90 -35.83 33.40 -7.38
CA ILE A 90 -34.47 33.89 -7.33
C ILE A 90 -34.51 35.42 -7.46
N LYS A 91 -33.73 36.10 -6.65
CA LYS A 91 -33.55 37.55 -6.78
C LYS A 91 -32.64 37.84 -7.97
N ASP A 92 -33.14 38.60 -8.95
CA ASP A 92 -32.39 38.97 -10.14
C ASP A 92 -31.02 39.57 -9.76
N SER A 93 -29.97 39.19 -10.49
CA SER A 93 -28.57 39.63 -10.26
C SER A 93 -27.91 39.18 -8.94
N SER A 94 -28.53 38.28 -8.17
CA SER A 94 -27.95 37.75 -6.92
C SER A 94 -27.10 36.49 -7.08
N PHE A 95 -26.97 35.98 -8.31
CA PHE A 95 -26.21 34.77 -8.60
C PHE A 95 -24.71 35.10 -8.72
N TYR A 96 -23.92 34.52 -7.84
CA TYR A 96 -22.46 34.58 -7.86
C TYR A 96 -21.90 33.17 -7.98
N ASP A 97 -21.03 32.97 -8.95
CA ASP A 97 -20.43 31.67 -9.25
C ASP A 97 -19.54 31.15 -8.12
N VAL A 98 -19.43 29.82 -8.06
CA VAL A 98 -18.39 29.13 -7.28
C VAL A 98 -17.02 29.51 -7.83
N LYS A 99 -16.05 29.78 -6.96
CA LYS A 99 -14.67 30.07 -7.36
C LYS A 99 -13.69 29.16 -6.67
N VAL A 100 -12.68 28.72 -7.42
CA VAL A 100 -11.57 27.92 -6.91
C VAL A 100 -10.28 28.65 -7.28
N ASP A 101 -9.67 29.32 -6.31
CA ASP A 101 -8.47 30.13 -6.50
C ASP A 101 -7.43 29.76 -5.43
N ASN A 102 -6.18 29.52 -5.84
CA ASN A 102 -5.04 29.31 -4.93
C ASN A 102 -5.33 28.36 -3.75
N ASN A 103 -5.91 27.19 -4.03
CA ASN A 103 -6.25 26.18 -3.01
C ASN A 103 -7.42 26.54 -2.07
N GLN A 104 -8.21 27.58 -2.39
CA GLN A 104 -9.37 27.99 -1.62
C GLN A 104 -10.64 27.88 -2.45
N LEU A 105 -11.65 27.22 -1.88
CA LEU A 105 -13.01 27.24 -2.38
C LEU A 105 -13.74 28.47 -1.83
N THR A 106 -14.31 29.26 -2.73
CA THR A 106 -15.38 30.20 -2.40
C THR A 106 -16.68 29.62 -2.94
N ASP A 107 -17.59 29.26 -2.04
CA ASP A 107 -18.93 28.83 -2.42
C ASP A 107 -19.62 29.88 -3.28
N GLY A 108 -20.39 29.42 -4.25
CA GLY A 108 -21.33 30.27 -4.97
C GLY A 108 -22.44 30.73 -4.04
N THR A 109 -23.04 31.87 -4.35
CA THR A 109 -24.15 32.41 -3.55
C THR A 109 -25.32 32.83 -4.41
N ILE A 110 -26.52 32.59 -3.93
CA ILE A 110 -27.76 33.01 -4.56
C ILE A 110 -28.76 33.45 -3.50
N ILE A 111 -29.50 34.53 -3.75
CA ILE A 111 -30.57 34.97 -2.84
C ILE A 111 -31.90 34.45 -3.37
N ILE A 112 -32.62 33.73 -2.51
CA ILE A 112 -33.94 33.19 -2.84
C ILE A 112 -35.01 33.71 -1.89
N SER A 113 -36.25 33.75 -2.38
CA SER A 113 -37.47 33.84 -1.57
C SER A 113 -38.36 32.64 -1.87
N ILE A 114 -39.03 32.12 -0.85
CA ILE A 114 -39.96 30.99 -1.01
C ILE A 114 -41.37 31.52 -0.83
N LEU A 115 -42.25 31.22 -1.76
CA LEU A 115 -43.67 31.55 -1.68
C LEU A 115 -44.45 30.28 -1.39
N HIS A 116 -45.38 30.35 -0.44
CA HIS A 116 -46.40 29.33 -0.18
C HIS A 116 -47.76 29.96 -0.48
N ASN A 117 -48.50 29.43 -1.45
CA ASN A 117 -49.75 29.99 -1.97
C ASN A 117 -49.62 31.48 -2.36
N ASN A 118 -48.54 31.81 -3.09
CA ASN A 118 -48.18 33.18 -3.51
C ASN A 118 -47.90 34.18 -2.37
N LYS A 119 -47.77 33.72 -1.12
CA LYS A 119 -47.33 34.55 0.01
C LYS A 119 -45.90 34.22 0.38
N ILE A 120 -45.07 35.24 0.59
CA ILE A 120 -43.68 35.05 0.99
C ILE A 120 -43.64 34.37 2.36
N LEU A 121 -42.90 33.27 2.44
CA LEU A 121 -42.56 32.64 3.71
C LEU A 121 -41.52 33.49 4.43
N VAL A 122 -41.78 33.72 5.71
CA VAL A 122 -40.92 34.50 6.60
C VAL A 122 -40.51 33.61 7.75
N ASP A 123 -39.21 33.52 8.02
CA ASP A 123 -38.74 32.97 9.28
C ASP A 123 -39.27 33.85 10.42
N LYS A 124 -40.20 33.30 11.20
CA LYS A 124 -40.85 34.02 12.30
C LYS A 124 -39.88 34.38 13.44
N GLN A 125 -38.78 33.62 13.58
CA GLN A 125 -37.79 33.85 14.64
C GLN A 125 -36.81 34.95 14.25
N LYS A 126 -36.28 34.92 13.02
CA LYS A 126 -35.28 35.89 12.55
C LYS A 126 -35.84 37.04 11.72
N GLN A 127 -37.13 37.00 11.41
CA GLN A 127 -37.83 37.96 10.53
C GLN A 127 -37.18 38.06 9.14
N LEU A 128 -36.68 36.93 8.63
CA LEU A 128 -36.04 36.84 7.31
C LEU A 128 -37.02 36.34 6.25
N SER A 129 -37.13 37.08 5.15
CA SER A 129 -37.95 36.75 3.97
C SER A 129 -37.12 36.41 2.72
N GLU A 130 -35.82 36.67 2.79
CA GLU A 130 -34.83 36.35 1.78
C GLU A 130 -33.74 35.49 2.43
N PHE A 131 -33.32 34.44 1.74
CA PHE A 131 -32.33 33.50 2.22
C PHE A 131 -31.12 33.52 1.28
N ASN A 132 -29.94 33.80 1.84
CA ASN A 132 -28.69 33.77 1.11
C ASN A 132 -28.11 32.35 1.13
N ILE A 133 -28.33 31.61 0.04
CA ILE A 133 -27.94 30.21 -0.08
C ILE A 133 -26.54 30.14 -0.63
N LYS A 134 -25.66 29.46 0.10
CA LYS A 134 -24.37 29.02 -0.42
C LYS A 134 -24.55 27.71 -1.17
N PHE A 135 -23.88 27.57 -2.30
CA PHE A 135 -23.90 26.35 -3.10
C PHE A 135 -22.51 26.04 -3.66
N THR A 136 -22.27 24.75 -3.87
CA THR A 136 -21.08 24.24 -4.55
C THR A 136 -21.46 22.99 -5.35
N THR A 137 -20.54 22.44 -6.13
CA THR A 137 -20.78 21.14 -6.78
C THR A 137 -20.33 19.99 -5.89
N GLN A 138 -20.99 18.85 -6.05
CA GLN A 138 -20.62 17.61 -5.36
C GLN A 138 -19.15 17.22 -5.64
N GLU A 139 -18.70 17.38 -6.89
CA GLU A 139 -17.32 17.09 -7.31
C GLU A 139 -16.27 17.97 -6.61
N ILE A 140 -16.51 19.28 -6.49
CA ILE A 140 -15.63 20.18 -5.75
C ILE A 140 -15.58 19.77 -4.28
N SER A 141 -16.75 19.54 -3.69
CA SER A 141 -16.85 19.19 -2.28
C SER A 141 -16.09 17.91 -1.96
N TYR A 142 -16.19 16.89 -2.82
CA TYR A 142 -15.44 15.63 -2.67
C TYR A 142 -13.93 15.82 -2.84
N THR A 143 -13.51 16.62 -3.80
CA THR A 143 -12.08 16.90 -4.03
C THR A 143 -11.47 17.65 -2.84
N GLU A 144 -12.15 18.67 -2.33
CA GLU A 144 -11.72 19.44 -1.16
C GLU A 144 -11.74 18.59 0.11
N LYS A 145 -12.80 17.79 0.32
CA LYS A 145 -12.91 16.89 1.47
C LYS A 145 -11.78 15.87 1.49
N LEU A 146 -11.42 15.27 0.34
CA LEU A 146 -10.27 14.37 0.26
C LEU A 146 -8.97 15.07 0.68
N VAL A 147 -8.72 16.31 0.24
CA VAL A 147 -7.53 17.07 0.65
C VAL A 147 -7.52 17.36 2.15
N ASN A 148 -8.66 17.75 2.72
CA ASN A 148 -8.78 17.99 4.15
C ASN A 148 -8.55 16.72 4.96
N ASP A 149 -9.14 15.60 4.53
CA ASP A 149 -8.94 14.29 5.14
C ASP A 149 -7.47 13.85 5.04
N LEU A 150 -6.83 14.02 3.88
CA LEU A 150 -5.40 13.77 3.73
C LEU A 150 -4.59 14.64 4.70
N ASN A 151 -4.82 15.95 4.77
CA ASN A 151 -4.10 16.83 5.69
C ASN A 151 -4.24 16.43 7.17
N GLN A 152 -5.46 16.12 7.60
CA GLN A 152 -5.77 15.82 8.99
C GLN A 152 -5.30 14.43 9.41
N LYS A 153 -5.52 13.42 8.57
CA LYS A 153 -5.21 12.03 8.91
C LYS A 153 -3.74 11.66 8.66
N THR A 154 -3.03 12.38 7.79
CA THR A 154 -1.65 12.07 7.39
C THR A 154 -0.63 12.58 8.39
N SER A 155 -0.87 13.74 8.99
CA SER A 155 0.15 14.47 9.76
C SER A 155 0.57 13.70 11.03
N GLY A 156 1.77 13.12 11.01
CA GLY A 156 2.35 12.43 12.17
C GLY A 156 1.79 11.04 12.45
N SER A 157 1.11 10.42 11.47
CA SER A 157 0.56 9.07 11.64
C SER A 157 1.66 8.02 11.75
N VAL A 158 1.33 6.91 12.44
CA VAL A 158 2.19 5.73 12.56
C VAL A 158 1.38 4.51 12.10
N GLU A 159 1.84 3.84 11.05
CA GLU A 159 1.19 2.70 10.42
C GLU A 159 1.96 1.41 10.67
N ASN A 160 1.27 0.27 10.72
CA ASN A 160 1.95 -1.04 10.68
C ASN A 160 1.81 -1.64 9.29
N ILE A 161 2.93 -2.07 8.70
CA ILE A 161 2.92 -2.75 7.39
C ILE A 161 2.03 -4.01 7.41
N SER A 162 1.83 -4.63 8.58
CA SER A 162 0.98 -5.81 8.75
C SER A 162 -0.47 -5.58 8.32
N ASP A 163 -1.00 -4.37 8.49
CA ASP A 163 -2.43 -4.12 8.26
C ASP A 163 -2.80 -4.00 6.77
N PHE A 164 -1.78 -4.10 5.90
CA PHE A 164 -1.92 -4.09 4.46
C PHE A 164 -2.58 -5.35 3.89
N GLN A 165 -3.23 -5.27 2.73
CA GLN A 165 -3.70 -6.45 1.99
C GLN A 165 -3.02 -6.56 0.62
N ILE A 166 -2.45 -7.73 0.31
CA ILE A 166 -1.87 -8.04 -1.00
C ILE A 166 -2.89 -8.76 -1.87
N ASN A 167 -3.12 -8.23 -3.07
CA ASN A 167 -3.98 -8.86 -4.08
C ASN A 167 -3.19 -9.88 -4.91
N PHE A 168 -3.73 -11.10 -4.98
CA PHE A 168 -3.29 -12.21 -5.82
C PHE A 168 -4.45 -12.60 -6.76
N GLY A 169 -4.51 -11.96 -7.94
CA GLY A 169 -5.65 -12.10 -8.84
C GLY A 169 -6.93 -11.55 -8.19
N GLU A 170 -7.98 -12.37 -8.13
CA GLU A 170 -9.26 -12.02 -7.49
C GLU A 170 -9.24 -12.19 -5.95
N THR A 171 -8.15 -12.74 -5.38
CA THR A 171 -8.04 -12.97 -3.94
C THR A 171 -7.22 -11.85 -3.27
N SER A 172 -7.72 -11.28 -2.18
CA SER A 172 -6.97 -10.35 -1.34
C SER A 172 -6.60 -11.02 -0.01
N LEU A 173 -5.32 -10.99 0.34
CA LEU A 173 -4.81 -11.57 1.59
C LEU A 173 -4.19 -10.49 2.45
N PRO A 174 -4.60 -10.35 3.72
CA PRO A 174 -3.89 -9.49 4.67
C PRO A 174 -2.43 -9.91 4.76
N LEU A 175 -1.52 -8.95 4.63
CA LEU A 175 -0.09 -9.13 4.81
C LEU A 175 0.18 -9.63 6.23
N LYS A 176 -0.58 -9.20 7.24
CA LYS A 176 -0.55 -9.81 8.58
C LYS A 176 -0.81 -11.31 8.56
N LEU A 177 -1.75 -11.78 7.74
CA LEU A 177 -2.04 -13.22 7.64
C LEU A 177 -0.87 -13.94 6.98
N ILE A 178 -0.35 -13.44 5.86
CA ILE A 178 0.83 -13.99 5.18
C ILE A 178 2.04 -14.01 6.11
N MET A 179 2.26 -12.92 6.85
CA MET A 179 3.42 -12.76 7.71
C MET A 179 3.27 -13.55 9.00
N ASN A 180 2.06 -13.69 9.56
CA ASN A 180 1.82 -14.57 10.69
C ASN A 180 2.03 -16.04 10.33
N LEU A 181 2.00 -16.42 9.05
CA LEU A 181 2.44 -17.75 8.65
C LEU A 181 3.89 -17.98 9.07
N LEU A 182 4.81 -17.02 8.88
CA LEU A 182 6.25 -17.21 9.14
C LEU A 182 6.60 -17.51 10.63
N PRO A 183 6.18 -16.72 11.64
CA PRO A 183 6.35 -17.09 13.05
C PRO A 183 5.54 -18.32 13.44
N SER A 184 4.38 -18.55 12.82
CA SER A 184 3.64 -19.79 13.08
C SER A 184 4.35 -21.01 12.49
N LEU A 185 5.12 -20.90 11.39
CA LEU A 185 6.05 -21.92 10.88
C LEU A 185 7.07 -22.33 11.94
N VAL A 186 7.59 -21.37 12.71
CA VAL A 186 8.49 -21.64 13.84
C VAL A 186 7.80 -22.41 14.97
N LYS A 187 6.47 -22.23 15.14
CA LYS A 187 5.64 -22.98 16.11
C LYS A 187 5.16 -24.33 15.60
N PHE A 188 5.26 -24.62 14.30
CA PHE A 188 4.98 -25.96 13.81
C PHE A 188 6.13 -26.87 14.24
N ASN A 189 5.88 -27.69 15.27
CA ASN A 189 6.81 -28.72 15.77
C ASN A 189 7.35 -29.67 14.67
N ASN A 190 6.75 -29.64 13.47
CA ASN A 190 7.08 -30.50 12.35
C ASN A 190 7.98 -29.84 11.31
N LEU A 191 8.40 -28.57 11.43
CA LEU A 191 9.45 -28.05 10.57
C LEU A 191 10.80 -28.67 10.99
N PRO A 192 11.56 -29.31 10.08
CA PRO A 192 12.85 -29.87 10.44
C PRO A 192 13.87 -28.80 10.78
N THR A 193 14.77 -29.09 11.73
CA THR A 193 15.88 -28.19 12.12
C THR A 193 17.20 -28.55 11.43
N LYS A 194 17.21 -29.58 10.58
CA LYS A 194 18.35 -30.03 9.79
C LYS A 194 17.92 -30.16 8.35
N ILE A 195 18.88 -30.06 7.43
CA ILE A 195 18.63 -30.24 6.01
C ILE A 195 18.66 -31.74 5.67
N PRO A 196 17.75 -32.24 4.81
CA PRO A 196 17.77 -33.63 4.38
C PRO A 196 19.11 -34.02 3.75
N THR A 197 19.56 -35.22 4.06
CA THR A 197 20.77 -35.81 3.44
C THR A 197 20.44 -36.50 2.12
N THR A 198 19.17 -36.90 1.94
CA THR A 198 18.62 -37.50 0.72
C THR A 198 17.13 -37.16 0.57
N PHE A 199 16.61 -37.18 -0.66
CA PHE A 199 15.19 -36.86 -0.94
C PHE A 199 14.24 -38.05 -0.80
N ASN A 200 14.75 -39.21 -0.36
CA ASN A 200 13.92 -40.39 -0.18
C ASN A 200 13.11 -40.38 1.13
N GLN A 201 12.04 -41.18 1.18
CA GLN A 201 11.17 -41.30 2.36
C GLN A 201 11.82 -42.04 3.54
N ASN A 202 13.04 -42.59 3.39
CA ASN A 202 13.75 -43.21 4.50
C ASN A 202 14.49 -42.16 5.34
N ASP A 203 14.84 -41.00 4.75
CA ASP A 203 15.39 -39.87 5.50
C ASP A 203 14.32 -39.31 6.46
N PRO A 204 14.58 -39.33 7.79
CA PRO A 204 13.65 -38.78 8.77
C PRO A 204 13.34 -37.29 8.55
N VAL A 205 14.33 -36.53 8.10
CA VAL A 205 14.22 -35.08 7.86
C VAL A 205 13.35 -34.83 6.63
N GLN A 206 13.52 -35.60 5.56
CA GLN A 206 12.68 -35.50 4.37
C GLN A 206 11.22 -35.88 4.65
N ARG A 207 10.99 -36.90 5.49
CA ARG A 207 9.63 -37.24 5.95
C ARG A 207 9.01 -36.12 6.76
N GLN A 208 9.77 -35.53 7.67
CA GLN A 208 9.33 -34.40 8.48
C GLN A 208 8.96 -33.20 7.59
N TRP A 209 9.80 -32.86 6.61
CA TRP A 209 9.49 -31.84 5.60
C TRP A 209 8.22 -32.15 4.82
N THR A 210 8.07 -33.39 4.33
CA THR A 210 6.88 -33.81 3.57
C THR A 210 5.61 -33.66 4.42
N ALA A 211 5.66 -34.07 5.69
CA ALA A 211 4.54 -33.92 6.62
C ALA A 211 4.21 -32.46 6.91
N PHE A 212 5.24 -31.60 7.05
CA PHE A 212 5.08 -30.16 7.19
C PHE A 212 4.36 -29.55 5.98
N VAL A 213 4.82 -29.82 4.75
CA VAL A 213 4.20 -29.29 3.52
C VAL A 213 2.76 -29.75 3.39
N GLN A 214 2.44 -31.01 3.74
CA GLN A 214 1.06 -31.51 3.74
C GLN A 214 0.18 -30.79 4.77
N GLN A 215 0.67 -30.57 5.99
CA GLN A 215 -0.06 -29.81 7.00
C GLN A 215 -0.28 -28.36 6.56
N PHE A 216 0.74 -27.74 5.97
CA PHE A 216 0.66 -26.39 5.43
C PHE A 216 -0.37 -26.30 4.29
N ALA A 217 -0.39 -27.27 3.38
CA ALA A 217 -1.38 -27.35 2.31
C ALA A 217 -2.83 -27.53 2.80
N ASN A 218 -3.02 -28.10 4.00
CA ASN A 218 -4.35 -28.30 4.59
C ASN A 218 -4.89 -27.04 5.29
N LEU A 219 -4.09 -25.97 5.44
CA LEU A 219 -4.59 -24.69 5.94
C LEU A 219 -5.53 -24.05 4.91
N ALA A 220 -6.63 -23.45 5.39
CA ALA A 220 -7.62 -22.80 4.53
C ALA A 220 -6.95 -21.75 3.63
N MET A 221 -7.35 -21.72 2.34
CA MET A 221 -6.77 -20.89 1.27
C MET A 221 -5.32 -21.22 0.86
N VAL A 222 -4.49 -21.77 1.75
CA VAL A 222 -3.07 -22.08 1.46
C VAL A 222 -2.91 -23.20 0.45
N GLY A 223 -3.70 -24.28 0.56
CA GLY A 223 -3.63 -25.40 -0.38
C GLY A 223 -3.86 -25.02 -1.84
N ASP A 224 -4.70 -24.01 -2.09
CA ASP A 224 -4.93 -23.49 -3.44
C ASP A 224 -3.84 -22.51 -3.87
N ILE A 225 -3.28 -21.73 -2.94
CA ILE A 225 -2.10 -20.88 -3.19
C ILE A 225 -0.91 -21.72 -3.69
N LEU A 226 -0.65 -22.88 -3.08
CA LEU A 226 0.44 -23.78 -3.50
C LEU A 226 0.28 -24.28 -4.94
N LYS A 227 -0.95 -24.37 -5.44
CA LYS A 227 -1.26 -24.79 -6.81
C LYS A 227 -1.17 -23.65 -7.83
N ILE A 228 -1.01 -22.40 -7.38
CA ILE A 228 -0.95 -21.24 -8.29
C ILE A 228 0.29 -21.39 -9.18
N ASN A 229 0.02 -21.49 -10.48
CA ASN A 229 1.01 -21.28 -11.52
C ASN A 229 1.01 -19.79 -11.88
N PHE A 230 2.19 -19.24 -12.08
CA PHE A 230 2.34 -17.87 -12.57
C PHE A 230 3.17 -17.86 -13.83
N ASN A 231 2.84 -16.92 -14.71
CA ASN A 231 3.60 -16.59 -15.91
C ASN A 231 3.46 -15.08 -16.11
N GLN A 232 4.53 -14.34 -15.83
CA GLN A 232 4.57 -12.89 -15.86
C GLN A 232 5.59 -12.45 -16.90
N THR A 233 5.17 -11.57 -17.81
CA THR A 233 6.05 -10.95 -18.80
C THR A 233 6.33 -9.51 -18.41
N PHE A 234 7.61 -9.16 -18.34
CA PHE A 234 8.09 -7.79 -18.17
C PHE A 234 8.71 -7.34 -19.50
N ASP A 235 8.22 -6.23 -20.03
CA ASP A 235 8.76 -5.60 -21.22
C ASP A 235 9.48 -4.31 -20.80
N SER A 236 10.75 -4.18 -21.17
CA SER A 236 11.55 -2.98 -20.93
C SER A 236 12.60 -2.83 -22.02
N SER A 237 12.67 -1.66 -22.65
CA SER A 237 13.78 -1.27 -23.53
C SER A 237 14.14 -2.27 -24.66
N GLY A 238 13.14 -2.95 -25.23
CA GLY A 238 13.39 -3.95 -26.28
C GLY A 238 13.86 -5.30 -25.74
N VAL A 239 13.70 -5.55 -24.44
CA VAL A 239 13.91 -6.84 -23.79
C VAL A 239 12.60 -7.29 -23.14
N LYS A 240 12.17 -8.51 -23.46
CA LYS A 240 11.08 -9.21 -22.77
C LYS A 240 11.65 -10.27 -21.86
N ILE A 241 11.29 -10.18 -20.59
CA ILE A 241 11.64 -11.15 -19.55
C ILE A 241 10.36 -11.87 -19.16
N ASN A 242 10.28 -13.16 -19.44
CA ASN A 242 9.19 -14.01 -18.96
C ASN A 242 9.67 -14.74 -17.71
N ILE A 243 8.89 -14.65 -16.64
CA ILE A 243 9.14 -15.37 -15.39
C ILE A 243 7.95 -16.27 -15.14
N SER A 244 8.20 -17.57 -15.03
CA SER A 244 7.15 -18.55 -14.78
C SER A 244 7.55 -19.54 -13.70
N GLY A 245 6.55 -20.13 -13.05
CA GLY A 245 6.78 -21.11 -11.99
C GLY A 245 5.50 -21.52 -11.28
N ASN A 246 5.67 -22.32 -10.23
CA ASN A 246 4.61 -22.80 -9.37
C ASN A 246 4.99 -22.52 -7.90
N VAL A 247 4.05 -22.01 -7.11
CA VAL A 247 4.32 -21.64 -5.71
C VAL A 247 4.76 -22.84 -4.86
N GLY A 248 4.12 -24.00 -5.02
CA GLY A 248 4.51 -25.23 -4.31
C GLY A 248 5.90 -25.73 -4.69
N ASN A 249 6.29 -25.63 -5.96
CA ASN A 249 7.64 -25.96 -6.40
C ASN A 249 8.69 -25.03 -5.79
N ILE A 250 8.39 -23.73 -5.71
CA ILE A 250 9.27 -22.74 -5.07
C ILE A 250 9.49 -23.10 -3.60
N ILE A 251 8.43 -23.37 -2.84
CA ILE A 251 8.55 -23.70 -1.41
C ILE A 251 9.45 -24.91 -1.16
N ASN A 252 9.33 -25.95 -1.99
CA ASN A 252 10.20 -27.12 -1.86
C ASN A 252 11.64 -26.87 -2.34
N ALA A 253 11.82 -25.97 -3.30
CA ALA A 253 13.15 -25.61 -3.77
C ALA A 253 13.95 -24.83 -2.73
N ILE A 254 13.30 -23.94 -1.99
CA ILE A 254 13.95 -23.14 -0.93
C ILE A 254 13.93 -23.83 0.44
N THR A 255 13.75 -25.15 0.47
CA THR A 255 13.71 -25.93 1.73
C THR A 255 14.94 -25.67 2.60
N PRO A 256 16.19 -25.69 2.06
CA PRO A 256 17.38 -25.37 2.85
C PRO A 256 17.30 -23.98 3.50
N ASP A 257 16.92 -22.95 2.74
CA ASP A 257 16.78 -21.58 3.24
C ASP A 257 15.70 -21.44 4.31
N LEU A 258 14.55 -22.13 4.15
CA LEU A 258 13.46 -22.08 5.13
C LEU A 258 13.86 -22.70 6.47
N ILE A 259 14.57 -23.84 6.43
CA ILE A 259 15.11 -24.51 7.62
C ILE A 259 16.19 -23.64 8.27
N HIS A 260 17.10 -23.10 7.46
CA HIS A 260 18.19 -22.27 7.94
C HIS A 260 17.68 -20.95 8.56
N PHE A 261 16.73 -20.29 7.92
CA PHE A 261 16.08 -19.10 8.44
C PHE A 261 15.31 -19.39 9.73
N HIS A 262 14.63 -20.53 9.82
CA HIS A 262 13.99 -20.96 11.07
C HIS A 262 15.00 -21.10 12.23
N ASN A 263 16.12 -21.77 11.99
CA ASN A 263 17.19 -21.89 12.99
C ASN A 263 17.81 -20.54 13.35
N PHE A 264 17.95 -19.64 12.38
CA PHE A 264 18.35 -18.25 12.62
C PHE A 264 17.36 -17.55 13.55
N LEU A 265 16.06 -17.61 13.29
CA LEU A 265 15.02 -17.00 14.14
C LEU A 265 15.05 -17.55 15.58
N ILE A 266 15.23 -18.87 15.74
CA ILE A 266 15.38 -19.49 17.07
C ILE A 266 16.59 -18.91 17.81
N LYS A 267 17.74 -18.77 17.12
CA LYS A 267 18.96 -18.20 17.71
C LYS A 267 18.79 -16.74 18.12
N GLN A 268 18.04 -15.95 17.34
CA GLN A 268 17.80 -14.52 17.60
C GLN A 268 16.75 -14.27 18.71
N LYS A 269 16.05 -15.31 19.19
CA LYS A 269 15.06 -15.19 20.26
C LYS A 269 15.65 -14.58 21.54
N ASP A 270 16.89 -14.93 21.87
CA ASP A 270 17.57 -14.45 23.08
C ASP A 270 17.81 -12.93 23.07
N ASP A 271 17.85 -12.31 21.88
CA ASP A 271 18.15 -10.89 21.69
C ASP A 271 16.90 -9.98 21.71
N LYS A 272 15.70 -10.56 21.86
CA LYS A 272 14.41 -9.85 21.97
C LYS A 272 14.11 -8.94 20.78
N HIS A 273 14.43 -9.38 19.56
CA HIS A 273 14.00 -8.70 18.33
C HIS A 273 12.47 -8.63 18.26
N ARG A 274 11.95 -7.53 17.71
CA ARG A 274 10.50 -7.32 17.54
C ARG A 274 10.06 -7.24 16.08
N ASN A 275 11.02 -7.09 15.17
CA ASN A 275 10.75 -6.85 13.75
C ASN A 275 11.25 -8.02 12.87
N LEU A 276 10.33 -8.89 12.40
CA LEU A 276 10.69 -10.01 11.54
C LEU A 276 11.21 -9.58 10.15
N LEU A 277 10.80 -8.42 9.62
CA LEU A 277 11.32 -7.95 8.32
C LEU A 277 12.80 -7.59 8.44
N LEU A 278 13.16 -6.92 9.53
CA LEU A 278 14.54 -6.62 9.85
C LEU A 278 15.36 -7.90 9.97
N LEU A 279 14.85 -8.90 10.71
CA LEU A 279 15.51 -10.20 10.83
C LEU A 279 15.68 -10.90 9.48
N LEU A 280 14.68 -10.83 8.60
CA LEU A 280 14.77 -11.37 7.24
C LEU A 280 15.84 -10.63 6.43
N ILE A 281 15.88 -9.29 6.48
CA ILE A 281 16.90 -8.49 5.79
C ILE A 281 18.30 -8.85 6.33
N GLN A 282 18.47 -8.87 7.65
CA GLN A 282 19.73 -9.25 8.31
C GLN A 282 20.15 -10.67 7.92
N TYR A 283 19.22 -11.62 7.90
CA TYR A 283 19.46 -12.99 7.43
C TYR A 283 19.94 -13.01 5.99
N LEU A 284 19.20 -12.38 5.06
CA LEU A 284 19.49 -12.42 3.63
C LEU A 284 20.88 -11.85 3.29
N PHE A 285 21.33 -10.83 4.02
CA PHE A 285 22.66 -10.23 3.82
C PHE A 285 23.77 -10.82 4.71
N ALA A 286 23.45 -11.75 5.61
CA ALA A 286 24.44 -12.44 6.43
C ALA A 286 25.25 -13.44 5.61
N THR A 287 26.52 -13.63 6.00
CA THR A 287 27.35 -14.70 5.47
C THR A 287 26.76 -16.06 5.87
N PRO A 288 26.65 -17.02 4.94
CA PRO A 288 26.15 -18.35 5.25
C PRO A 288 27.02 -19.04 6.29
N GLN A 289 26.36 -19.70 7.25
CA GLN A 289 27.00 -20.43 8.33
C GLN A 289 26.18 -21.66 8.65
N ASP A 290 26.73 -22.60 9.42
CA ASP A 290 25.98 -23.76 9.88
C ASP A 290 25.34 -23.41 11.24
N ILE A 291 24.03 -23.15 11.27
CA ILE A 291 23.33 -22.78 12.51
C ILE A 291 22.77 -24.05 13.13
N ASN A 292 23.18 -24.34 14.38
CA ASN A 292 22.73 -25.54 15.11
C ASN A 292 23.05 -26.88 14.39
N ASN A 293 24.12 -26.91 13.57
CA ASN A 293 24.50 -28.07 12.76
C ASN A 293 23.36 -28.53 11.83
N ASP A 294 22.73 -27.57 11.15
CA ASP A 294 21.67 -27.81 10.18
C ASP A 294 22.20 -28.29 8.83
N GLY A 295 23.49 -28.11 8.57
CA GLY A 295 24.19 -28.56 7.36
C GLY A 295 24.07 -27.60 6.18
N PHE A 296 23.63 -26.35 6.38
CA PHE A 296 23.35 -25.40 5.30
C PHE A 296 24.56 -25.12 4.42
N THR A 297 25.75 -24.94 5.01
CA THR A 297 26.99 -24.70 4.26
C THR A 297 27.47 -25.87 3.40
N LYS A 298 26.89 -27.06 3.58
CA LYS A 298 27.20 -28.26 2.80
C LYS A 298 26.31 -28.40 1.57
N VAL A 299 25.21 -27.63 1.50
CA VAL A 299 24.36 -27.55 0.32
C VAL A 299 25.15 -26.90 -0.81
N ASP A 300 25.10 -27.54 -1.98
CA ASP A 300 25.78 -27.06 -3.20
C ASP A 300 27.28 -26.75 -3.05
N SER A 301 27.97 -27.49 -2.16
CA SER A 301 29.41 -27.32 -1.96
C SER A 301 30.18 -27.53 -3.27
N GLY A 302 30.76 -26.45 -3.82
CA GLY A 302 31.69 -26.50 -4.95
C GLY A 302 31.24 -25.88 -6.29
N THR A 303 30.05 -25.27 -6.39
CA THR A 303 29.51 -24.81 -7.68
C THR A 303 29.48 -23.29 -7.89
N THR A 304 29.51 -22.44 -6.85
CA THR A 304 29.47 -20.97 -7.00
C THR A 304 30.10 -20.23 -5.79
N LYS A 305 30.60 -19.01 -6.00
CA LYS A 305 31.02 -18.12 -4.90
C LYS A 305 29.78 -17.52 -4.24
N ILE A 306 29.36 -18.13 -3.14
CA ILE A 306 28.24 -17.65 -2.32
C ILE A 306 28.80 -16.72 -1.23
N THR A 307 28.27 -15.51 -1.13
CA THR A 307 28.74 -14.51 -0.15
C THR A 307 27.68 -14.13 0.89
N SER A 308 26.42 -14.45 0.62
CA SER A 308 25.29 -14.19 1.50
C SER A 308 24.24 -15.30 1.44
N ASN A 309 23.30 -15.32 2.38
CA ASN A 309 22.13 -16.21 2.30
C ASN A 309 21.20 -15.84 1.12
N LEU A 310 21.18 -14.59 0.67
CA LEU A 310 20.45 -14.19 -0.54
C LEU A 310 21.05 -14.85 -1.79
N ASP A 311 22.37 -14.98 -1.87
CA ASP A 311 23.02 -15.70 -2.97
C ASP A 311 22.59 -17.18 -2.97
N TYR A 312 22.49 -17.83 -1.80
CA TYR A 312 21.94 -19.19 -1.65
C TYR A 312 20.50 -19.27 -2.15
N LEU A 313 19.61 -18.43 -1.62
CA LEU A 313 18.21 -18.41 -1.99
C LEU A 313 17.98 -18.25 -3.49
N ILE A 314 18.73 -17.34 -4.12
CA ILE A 314 18.63 -17.12 -5.57
C ILE A 314 19.14 -18.34 -6.35
N CYS A 315 20.20 -19.00 -5.89
CA CYS A 315 20.65 -20.25 -6.48
C CYS A 315 19.54 -21.30 -6.40
N ASP A 316 18.96 -21.52 -5.22
CA ASP A 316 17.93 -22.55 -5.00
C ASP A 316 16.65 -22.28 -5.78
N LEU A 317 16.35 -21.01 -6.11
CA LEU A 317 15.20 -20.64 -6.95
C LEU A 317 15.44 -20.89 -8.45
N LEU A 318 16.69 -20.88 -8.90
CA LEU A 318 17.06 -20.94 -10.32
C LEU A 318 17.58 -22.32 -10.75
N GLN A 319 18.12 -23.11 -9.82
CA GLN A 319 18.67 -24.43 -10.06
C GLN A 319 18.27 -25.40 -8.93
N PRO A 320 18.25 -26.72 -9.17
CA PRO A 320 17.93 -27.67 -8.12
C PRO A 320 19.10 -27.72 -7.13
N TRP A 321 18.81 -27.43 -5.86
CA TRP A 321 19.81 -27.56 -4.81
C TRP A 321 20.25 -29.02 -4.65
N LYS A 322 21.46 -29.20 -4.11
CA LYS A 322 22.06 -30.52 -3.90
C LYS A 322 22.35 -30.80 -2.45
N THR A 323 22.04 -32.01 -2.02
CA THR A 323 22.47 -32.50 -0.71
C THR A 323 23.99 -32.58 -0.65
N GLU A 324 24.56 -32.74 0.56
CA GLU A 324 26.00 -32.97 0.76
C GLU A 324 26.53 -34.15 -0.09
N GLN A 325 25.67 -35.13 -0.39
CA GLN A 325 26.00 -36.32 -1.18
C GLN A 325 25.87 -36.10 -2.70
N GLY A 326 25.47 -34.90 -3.14
CA GLY A 326 25.29 -34.54 -4.54
C GLY A 326 23.97 -34.98 -5.16
N GLU A 327 23.03 -35.51 -4.36
CA GLU A 327 21.67 -35.80 -4.83
C GLU A 327 20.96 -34.49 -5.18
N LYS A 328 20.33 -34.43 -6.35
CA LYS A 328 19.66 -33.21 -6.84
C LYS A 328 18.18 -33.23 -6.51
N PHE A 329 17.63 -32.10 -6.08
CA PHE A 329 16.19 -31.96 -5.94
C PHE A 329 15.48 -32.16 -7.29
N GLY A 330 14.31 -32.82 -7.28
CA GLY A 330 13.64 -33.28 -8.50
C GLY A 330 13.09 -32.18 -9.41
N VAL A 331 12.98 -30.93 -8.92
CA VAL A 331 12.52 -29.78 -9.71
C VAL A 331 13.73 -29.04 -10.27
N ASN A 332 14.00 -29.20 -11.57
CA ASN A 332 15.16 -28.61 -12.24
C ASN A 332 15.15 -27.08 -12.29
N ARG A 333 13.98 -26.44 -12.42
CA ARG A 333 13.84 -24.97 -12.46
C ARG A 333 12.59 -24.54 -11.72
N PRO A 334 12.70 -24.25 -10.42
CA PRO A 334 11.57 -23.77 -9.60
C PRO A 334 10.98 -22.48 -10.15
N ILE A 335 11.86 -21.56 -10.58
CA ILE A 335 11.52 -20.39 -11.38
C ILE A 335 12.24 -20.50 -12.73
N ALA A 336 11.47 -20.45 -13.81
CA ALA A 336 12.00 -20.33 -15.16
C ALA A 336 12.03 -18.85 -15.57
N ILE A 337 13.19 -18.39 -16.03
CA ILE A 337 13.40 -17.05 -16.57
C ILE A 337 13.80 -17.18 -18.04
N ASP A 338 12.95 -16.72 -18.95
CA ASP A 338 13.28 -16.59 -20.37
C ASP A 338 13.51 -15.12 -20.70
N ILE A 339 14.65 -14.80 -21.33
CA ILE A 339 14.94 -13.45 -21.81
C ILE A 339 14.96 -13.44 -23.34
N VAL A 340 14.17 -12.54 -23.92
CA VAL A 340 14.03 -12.33 -25.36
C VAL A 340 14.40 -10.90 -25.67
N LYS A 341 15.50 -10.68 -26.39
CA LYS A 341 15.92 -9.34 -26.84
C LYS A 341 15.48 -9.10 -28.28
N TYR A 342 14.90 -7.94 -28.53
CA TYR A 342 14.55 -7.47 -29.86
C TYR A 342 15.73 -6.71 -30.47
N VAL A 343 16.29 -7.26 -31.54
CA VAL A 343 17.28 -6.54 -32.36
C VAL A 343 16.62 -6.13 -33.68
N THR A 344 16.76 -4.86 -34.04
CA THR A 344 16.16 -4.29 -35.26
C THR A 344 16.88 -4.79 -36.53
N MET A 345 16.15 -5.63 -37.29
CA MET A 345 16.32 -6.12 -38.68
C MET A 345 17.63 -6.84 -39.12
N PRO A 346 17.53 -8.01 -39.81
CA PRO A 346 16.34 -8.85 -40.00
C PRO A 346 16.04 -9.60 -38.71
N VAL A 347 14.75 -9.81 -38.40
CA VAL A 347 14.28 -10.33 -37.11
C VAL A 347 14.83 -11.74 -36.84
N TYR A 348 15.94 -11.82 -36.12
CA TYR A 348 16.41 -13.02 -35.43
C TYR A 348 15.94 -12.94 -33.98
N TRP A 349 15.25 -13.99 -33.54
CA TRP A 349 14.88 -14.18 -32.14
C TRP A 349 16.01 -14.96 -31.48
N ASP A 350 17.00 -14.27 -30.91
CA ASP A 350 17.93 -14.96 -30.03
C ASP A 350 17.23 -15.18 -28.69
N LYS A 351 16.70 -16.39 -28.49
CA LYS A 351 16.25 -16.85 -27.18
C LYS A 351 17.51 -17.16 -26.37
N TRP A 352 17.85 -16.29 -25.42
CA TRP A 352 18.93 -16.56 -24.49
C TRP A 352 18.35 -17.36 -23.33
N GLU A 353 18.63 -18.66 -23.31
CA GLU A 353 18.53 -19.42 -22.07
C GLU A 353 19.76 -19.08 -21.25
N LEU A 354 19.62 -18.12 -20.33
CA LEU A 354 20.67 -17.85 -19.33
C LEU A 354 21.02 -19.18 -18.68
N THR A 355 22.26 -19.65 -18.89
CA THR A 355 22.70 -20.86 -18.19
C THR A 355 22.75 -20.53 -16.70
N ASP A 356 22.22 -21.45 -15.88
CA ASP A 356 21.92 -21.25 -14.46
C ASP A 356 23.15 -20.79 -13.62
N ILE A 357 24.36 -21.04 -14.15
CA ILE A 357 25.67 -20.70 -13.56
C ILE A 357 26.05 -19.22 -13.75
N GLU A 358 25.53 -18.51 -14.75
CA GLU A 358 25.86 -17.10 -14.97
C GLU A 358 25.10 -16.16 -14.04
N LEU A 359 23.82 -16.42 -13.78
CA LEU A 359 22.98 -15.61 -12.87
C LEU A 359 23.49 -15.65 -11.42
N ALA A 360 23.95 -16.82 -10.97
CA ALA A 360 24.55 -16.99 -9.64
C ALA A 360 25.91 -16.26 -9.50
N LYS A 361 26.58 -15.94 -10.61
CA LYS A 361 27.85 -15.18 -10.65
C LYS A 361 27.66 -13.66 -10.74
N VAL A 362 26.43 -13.17 -10.91
CA VAL A 362 26.12 -11.73 -11.09
C VAL A 362 26.40 -10.91 -9.83
N GLY A 363 26.61 -11.55 -8.67
CA GLY A 363 26.75 -10.85 -7.40
C GLY A 363 25.45 -10.14 -7.04
N ILE A 364 24.34 -10.88 -7.11
CA ILE A 364 22.99 -10.34 -6.95
C ILE A 364 22.80 -9.66 -5.60
N THR A 365 23.48 -10.11 -4.56
CA THR A 365 23.56 -9.42 -3.27
C THR A 365 24.04 -7.97 -3.41
N ASN A 366 25.05 -7.69 -4.22
CA ASN A 366 25.53 -6.33 -4.44
C ASN A 366 24.53 -5.50 -5.24
N VAL A 367 23.88 -6.08 -6.26
CA VAL A 367 22.80 -5.41 -7.00
C VAL A 367 21.66 -5.00 -6.07
N PHE A 368 21.21 -5.93 -5.22
CA PHE A 368 20.17 -5.67 -4.23
C PHE A 368 20.61 -4.65 -3.18
N LYS A 369 21.82 -4.78 -2.63
CA LYS A 369 22.37 -3.84 -1.65
C LYS A 369 22.47 -2.43 -2.22
N ASN A 370 23.00 -2.26 -3.43
CA ASN A 370 23.10 -0.97 -4.11
C ASN A 370 21.72 -0.36 -4.42
N THR A 371 20.76 -1.19 -4.82
CA THR A 371 19.40 -0.74 -5.08
C THR A 371 18.70 -0.30 -3.79
N LEU A 372 18.83 -1.07 -2.71
CA LEU A 372 18.26 -0.71 -1.40
C LEU A 372 18.92 0.54 -0.83
N ASN A 373 20.23 0.70 -0.96
CA ASN A 373 20.95 1.88 -0.51
C ASN A 373 20.44 3.17 -1.15
N GLN A 374 19.97 3.12 -2.40
CA GLN A 374 19.37 4.28 -3.06
C GLN A 374 18.05 4.73 -2.41
N LEU A 375 17.35 3.84 -1.69
CA LEU A 375 16.10 4.18 -1.00
C LEU A 375 16.33 5.06 0.23
N PHE A 376 17.52 5.03 0.83
CA PHE A 376 17.82 5.78 2.03
C PHE A 376 17.94 7.27 1.70
N ASN A 377 17.02 8.07 2.26
CA ASN A 377 16.88 9.50 1.95
C ASN A 377 16.49 9.77 0.48
N HIS A 378 15.72 8.86 -0.14
CA HIS A 378 15.32 8.95 -1.54
C HIS A 378 14.20 9.95 -1.78
N ASP A 379 14.34 10.77 -2.82
CA ASP A 379 13.25 11.63 -3.31
C ASP A 379 12.30 10.81 -4.18
N ILE A 380 11.01 10.74 -3.81
CA ILE A 380 10.00 9.92 -4.49
C ILE A 380 9.85 10.29 -5.98
N ASN A 381 10.20 11.52 -6.36
CA ASN A 381 10.16 11.98 -7.74
C ASN A 381 11.39 11.54 -8.57
N LYS A 382 12.41 10.94 -7.96
CA LYS A 382 13.60 10.45 -8.64
C LYS A 382 13.51 8.96 -8.92
N ASP A 383 14.18 8.56 -10.00
CA ASP A 383 14.29 7.17 -10.38
C ASP A 383 15.31 6.45 -9.47
N ILE A 384 15.04 5.18 -9.19
CA ILE A 384 16.03 4.27 -8.63
C ILE A 384 16.65 3.51 -9.79
N THR A 385 17.98 3.49 -9.87
CA THR A 385 18.70 2.76 -10.90
C THR A 385 19.04 1.37 -10.38
N VAL A 386 18.59 0.34 -11.07
CA VAL A 386 19.04 -1.04 -10.84
C VAL A 386 20.12 -1.34 -11.86
N ASP A 387 21.38 -1.34 -11.40
CA ASP A 387 22.52 -1.80 -12.21
C ASP A 387 22.49 -3.33 -12.23
N PHE A 388 22.02 -3.87 -13.36
CA PHE A 388 22.00 -5.30 -13.60
C PHE A 388 22.98 -5.62 -14.72
N SER A 389 24.21 -5.94 -14.32
CA SER A 389 25.29 -6.30 -15.23
C SER A 389 25.44 -7.82 -15.30
N VAL A 390 24.86 -8.46 -16.33
CA VAL A 390 25.13 -9.87 -16.67
C VAL A 390 25.99 -9.90 -17.93
N SER A 391 26.80 -10.95 -18.11
CA SER A 391 27.73 -11.12 -19.24
C SER A 391 27.17 -10.74 -20.62
N VAL A 392 25.84 -10.83 -20.79
CA VAL A 392 25.11 -10.62 -22.05
C VAL A 392 24.27 -9.33 -22.08
N LEU A 393 23.98 -8.71 -20.93
CA LEU A 393 23.11 -7.55 -20.80
C LEU A 393 23.74 -6.57 -19.81
N LYS A 394 24.22 -5.44 -20.34
CA LYS A 394 24.53 -4.24 -19.55
C LYS A 394 23.43 -3.23 -19.84
N GLU A 395 22.41 -3.23 -19.01
CA GLU A 395 21.32 -2.26 -19.10
C GLU A 395 21.00 -1.74 -17.71
N ASP A 396 20.93 -0.42 -17.59
CA ASP A 396 20.42 0.24 -16.40
C ASP A 396 18.89 0.19 -16.46
N ILE A 397 18.28 -0.42 -15.43
CA ILE A 397 16.82 -0.43 -15.30
C ILE A 397 16.43 0.70 -14.36
N HIS A 398 15.75 1.71 -14.90
CA HIS A 398 15.21 2.81 -14.11
C HIS A 398 13.83 2.47 -13.56
N LEU A 399 13.71 2.49 -12.24
CA LEU A 399 12.46 2.27 -11.50
C LEU A 399 11.89 3.59 -11.04
N GLN A 400 10.77 4.00 -11.62
CA GLN A 400 10.04 5.20 -11.23
C GLN A 400 9.10 4.88 -10.08
N LEU A 401 9.37 5.42 -8.88
CA LEU A 401 8.54 5.17 -7.71
C LEU A 401 7.21 5.91 -7.78
N LYS A 402 7.23 7.19 -8.15
CA LYS A 402 6.03 8.02 -8.19
C LYS A 402 4.85 7.38 -8.95
N PRO A 403 4.99 6.93 -10.22
CA PRO A 403 3.87 6.32 -10.95
C PRO A 403 3.37 5.02 -10.30
N LEU A 404 4.30 4.22 -9.76
CA LEU A 404 3.97 2.97 -9.07
C LEU A 404 3.12 3.23 -7.82
N ILE A 405 3.44 4.29 -7.10
CA ILE A 405 2.74 4.70 -5.90
C ILE A 405 1.38 5.31 -6.24
N GLU A 406 1.34 6.28 -7.17
CA GLU A 406 0.11 6.97 -7.61
C GLU A 406 -0.93 5.98 -8.15
N THR A 407 -0.50 4.97 -8.92
CA THR A 407 -1.40 3.93 -9.45
C THR A 407 -2.04 3.10 -8.34
N SER A 408 -1.33 2.89 -7.25
CA SER A 408 -1.75 2.00 -6.18
C SER A 408 -2.53 2.74 -5.08
N LEU A 409 -2.34 4.06 -4.96
CA LEU A 409 -2.90 4.93 -3.93
C LEU A 409 -4.44 4.82 -3.77
N PRO A 410 -5.27 4.81 -4.83
CA PRO A 410 -6.73 4.75 -4.68
C PRO A 410 -7.19 3.48 -3.95
N THR A 411 -6.64 2.32 -4.34
CA THR A 411 -6.96 1.04 -3.68
C THR A 411 -6.65 1.11 -2.19
N PHE A 412 -5.55 1.77 -1.83
CA PHE A 412 -5.13 1.89 -0.44
C PHE A 412 -5.97 2.88 0.37
N LEU A 413 -6.37 4.02 -0.21
CA LEU A 413 -7.26 4.95 0.47
C LEU A 413 -8.60 4.30 0.78
N LEU A 414 -9.16 3.52 -0.14
CA LEU A 414 -10.39 2.76 0.09
C LEU A 414 -10.24 1.75 1.23
N GLN A 415 -9.12 1.01 1.29
CA GLN A 415 -8.85 0.07 2.39
C GLN A 415 -8.77 0.74 3.76
N GLN A 416 -8.42 2.02 3.79
CA GLN A 416 -8.38 2.83 5.01
C GLN A 416 -9.70 3.53 5.36
N GLY A 417 -10.79 3.23 4.64
CA GLY A 417 -12.12 3.75 4.93
C GLY A 417 -12.38 5.17 4.40
N TYR A 418 -11.59 5.64 3.44
CA TYR A 418 -11.96 6.82 2.67
C TYR A 418 -13.19 6.54 1.79
N ASP A 419 -14.02 7.57 1.57
CA ASP A 419 -15.22 7.44 0.74
C ASP A 419 -14.85 7.19 -0.73
N GLU A 420 -15.53 6.25 -1.38
CA GLU A 420 -15.25 5.89 -2.77
C GLU A 420 -15.44 7.06 -3.74
N ASN A 421 -16.41 7.93 -3.48
CA ASN A 421 -16.68 9.09 -4.33
C ASN A 421 -15.59 10.16 -4.19
N GLU A 422 -14.91 10.21 -3.03
CA GLU A 422 -13.76 11.08 -2.79
C GLU A 422 -12.50 10.52 -3.46
N VAL A 423 -12.25 9.22 -3.31
CA VAL A 423 -11.04 8.54 -3.82
C VAL A 423 -11.03 8.40 -5.35
N ASN A 424 -12.19 8.51 -6.01
CA ASN A 424 -12.30 8.52 -7.48
C ASN A 424 -11.67 9.78 -8.13
N ASN A 425 -11.12 10.71 -7.35
CA ASN A 425 -10.32 11.83 -7.85
C ASN A 425 -8.90 11.40 -8.28
N ASN A 426 -8.26 12.21 -9.12
CA ASN A 426 -6.88 11.97 -9.54
C ASN A 426 -5.92 12.55 -8.50
N ILE A 427 -5.07 11.71 -7.91
CA ILE A 427 -4.11 12.11 -6.88
C ILE A 427 -2.70 12.02 -7.47
N SER A 428 -1.94 13.12 -7.40
CA SER A 428 -0.54 13.15 -7.81
C SER A 428 0.38 13.57 -6.68
N ILE A 429 1.54 12.93 -6.57
CA ILE A 429 2.58 13.26 -5.61
C ILE A 429 3.43 14.39 -6.17
N LEU A 430 3.51 15.51 -5.46
CA LEU A 430 4.36 16.64 -5.84
C LEU A 430 5.74 16.57 -5.18
N SER A 431 5.82 16.15 -3.93
CA SER A 431 7.07 15.98 -3.20
C SER A 431 6.98 14.86 -2.18
N GLY A 432 8.13 14.33 -1.79
CA GLY A 432 8.24 13.34 -0.74
C GLY A 432 9.65 12.77 -0.63
N THR A 433 10.08 12.43 0.59
CA THR A 433 11.36 11.80 0.85
C THR A 433 11.18 10.54 1.67
N ILE A 434 11.66 9.40 1.18
CA ILE A 434 11.75 8.14 1.90
C ILE A 434 12.97 8.19 2.81
N LYS A 435 12.76 8.03 4.11
CA LYS A 435 13.81 7.90 5.12
C LYS A 435 13.62 6.60 5.88
N PHE A 436 14.70 6.15 6.48
CA PHE A 436 14.68 4.98 7.32
C PHE A 436 15.22 5.34 8.70
N GLU A 437 14.62 4.76 9.72
CA GLU A 437 15.04 4.92 11.10
C GLU A 437 15.21 3.53 11.72
N SER A 438 16.20 3.38 12.58
CA SER A 438 16.48 2.16 13.32
C SER A 438 16.58 2.43 14.81
N SER A 439 16.32 1.39 15.60
CA SER A 439 16.42 1.46 17.05
C SER A 439 17.10 0.21 17.62
N THR A 440 17.88 0.42 18.68
CA THR A 440 18.59 -0.64 19.42
C THR A 440 17.91 -1.00 20.74
N ASP A 441 16.99 -0.15 21.20
CA ASP A 441 16.24 -0.26 22.47
C ASP A 441 14.71 -0.27 22.26
N GLY A 442 14.24 -0.04 21.02
CA GLY A 442 12.83 0.11 20.66
C GLY A 442 12.21 1.44 21.11
N GLN A 443 13.02 2.38 21.60
CA GLN A 443 12.56 3.67 22.16
C GLN A 443 13.23 4.85 21.44
N THR A 444 14.54 4.76 21.25
CA THR A 444 15.36 5.79 20.60
C THR A 444 15.52 5.44 19.13
N TRP A 445 15.00 6.31 18.26
CA TRP A 445 15.07 6.15 16.81
C TRP A 445 16.15 7.03 16.21
N LEU A 446 17.05 6.43 15.44
CA LEU A 446 18.15 7.11 14.76
C LEU A 446 17.99 6.95 13.25
N ALA A 447 18.36 7.97 12.49
CA ALA A 447 18.35 7.90 11.03
C ALA A 447 19.36 6.83 10.55
N ALA A 448 18.87 5.91 9.71
CA ALA A 448 19.71 5.02 8.94
C ALA A 448 19.99 5.68 7.58
N ASN A 449 21.24 5.77 7.17
CA ASN A 449 21.62 6.43 5.91
C ASN A 449 21.98 5.43 4.81
N ASN A 450 22.12 4.16 5.16
CA ASN A 450 22.40 3.07 4.25
C ASN A 450 22.00 1.74 4.90
N LEU A 451 22.06 0.67 4.12
CA LEU A 451 21.74 -0.68 4.55
C LEU A 451 22.64 -1.17 5.70
N ASP A 452 23.92 -0.80 5.70
CA ASP A 452 24.86 -1.22 6.75
C ASP A 452 24.49 -0.66 8.13
N ASP A 453 23.74 0.44 8.20
CA ASP A 453 23.21 0.96 9.46
C ASP A 453 22.14 0.07 10.09
N ILE A 454 21.44 -0.75 9.31
CA ILE A 454 20.37 -1.63 9.79
C ILE A 454 20.79 -3.10 9.86
N LEU A 455 21.88 -3.47 9.18
CA LEU A 455 22.47 -4.81 9.26
C LEU A 455 23.26 -5.05 10.55
N LYS A 456 23.46 -4.02 11.39
CA LYS A 456 24.17 -4.16 12.67
C LYS A 456 23.39 -5.06 13.63
N ALA A 457 24.08 -6.02 14.24
CA ALA A 457 23.47 -7.02 15.12
C ALA A 457 22.72 -6.44 16.33
N ASN A 458 23.09 -5.25 16.80
CA ASN A 458 22.43 -4.60 17.94
C ASN A 458 21.14 -3.84 17.56
N VAL A 459 20.82 -3.74 16.27
CA VAL A 459 19.57 -3.11 15.80
C VAL A 459 18.43 -4.10 15.99
N LYS A 460 17.40 -3.65 16.71
CA LYS A 460 16.24 -4.48 17.11
C LYS A 460 14.98 -4.13 16.34
N ASP A 461 14.86 -2.87 15.92
CA ASP A 461 13.70 -2.32 15.25
C ASP A 461 14.10 -1.44 14.07
N PHE A 462 13.20 -1.36 13.09
CA PHE A 462 13.38 -0.67 11.83
C PHE A 462 12.03 -0.13 11.34
N GLN A 463 12.02 1.11 10.89
CA GLN A 463 10.83 1.77 10.35
C GLN A 463 11.17 2.64 9.16
N VAL A 464 10.16 2.88 8.33
CA VAL A 464 10.22 3.83 7.22
C VAL A 464 9.53 5.11 7.66
N LYS A 465 10.08 6.25 7.27
CA LYS A 465 9.46 7.55 7.45
C LYS A 465 9.35 8.23 6.08
N LEU A 466 8.15 8.62 5.68
CA LEU A 466 7.95 9.47 4.51
C LEU A 466 7.80 10.91 4.99
N ASP A 467 8.72 11.78 4.61
CA ASP A 467 8.78 13.19 5.02
C ASP A 467 8.51 14.13 3.83
N ASN A 468 8.07 15.36 4.14
CA ASN A 468 7.87 16.44 3.15
C ASN A 468 6.92 16.04 2.01
N LEU A 469 5.90 15.26 2.35
CA LEU A 469 4.90 14.81 1.41
C LEU A 469 4.00 15.97 1.02
N GLN A 470 3.69 16.04 -0.28
CA GLN A 470 2.67 16.95 -0.78
C GLN A 470 1.92 16.28 -1.94
N PHE A 471 0.59 16.35 -1.90
CA PHE A 471 -0.27 15.84 -2.95
C PHE A 471 -1.00 16.97 -3.66
N LYS A 472 -1.28 16.73 -4.93
CA LYS A 472 -2.28 17.45 -5.71
C LYS A 472 -3.45 16.52 -5.97
N VAL A 473 -4.62 16.87 -5.46
CA VAL A 473 -5.87 16.17 -5.76
C VAL A 473 -6.60 16.98 -6.82
N THR A 474 -6.91 16.34 -7.94
CA THR A 474 -7.58 16.94 -9.08
C THR A 474 -8.89 16.22 -9.33
N SER A 475 -9.98 16.98 -9.50
CA SER A 475 -11.27 16.38 -9.81
C SER A 475 -11.19 15.58 -11.10
N LYS A 476 -11.78 14.38 -11.08
CA LYS A 476 -11.88 13.55 -12.28
C LYS A 476 -12.91 14.08 -13.28
N ALA A 477 -13.94 14.77 -12.78
CA ALA A 477 -14.98 15.37 -13.60
C ALA A 477 -14.55 16.69 -14.24
N ASP A 478 -13.68 17.46 -13.58
CA ASP A 478 -13.14 18.74 -14.07
C ASP A 478 -11.68 18.93 -13.64
N PRO A 479 -10.71 18.80 -14.57
CA PRO A 479 -9.29 18.90 -14.23
C PRO A 479 -8.83 20.31 -13.84
N THR A 480 -9.67 21.33 -14.01
CA THR A 480 -9.37 22.70 -13.54
C THR A 480 -9.60 22.86 -12.04
N ILE A 481 -10.31 21.92 -11.40
CA ILE A 481 -10.51 21.86 -9.96
C ILE A 481 -9.37 21.03 -9.38
N SER A 482 -8.44 21.69 -8.71
CA SER A 482 -7.37 21.01 -8.02
C SER A 482 -6.98 21.70 -6.74
N PHE A 483 -6.75 20.89 -5.72
CA PHE A 483 -6.33 21.34 -4.40
C PHE A 483 -5.00 20.67 -4.03
N LEU A 484 -4.22 21.35 -3.22
CA LEU A 484 -2.95 20.91 -2.68
C LEU A 484 -3.10 20.60 -1.20
N THR A 485 -2.46 19.52 -0.76
CA THR A 485 -2.24 19.29 0.66
C THR A 485 -1.14 20.23 1.19
N ASN A 486 -0.98 20.22 2.52
CA ASN A 486 0.19 20.78 3.19
C ASN A 486 1.48 20.14 2.64
N LYS A 487 2.60 20.87 2.74
CA LYS A 487 3.90 20.48 2.13
C LYS A 487 4.79 19.66 3.07
N ASP A 488 4.45 19.63 4.34
CA ASP A 488 5.19 19.03 5.45
C ASP A 488 4.49 17.80 6.02
N LEU A 489 3.61 17.18 5.22
CA LEU A 489 2.99 15.92 5.60
C LEU A 489 4.08 14.87 5.84
N ALA A 490 3.96 14.15 6.95
CA ALA A 490 4.92 13.16 7.37
C ALA A 490 4.22 11.93 7.94
N ILE A 491 4.61 10.75 7.48
CA ILE A 491 4.08 9.46 7.91
C ILE A 491 5.24 8.58 8.40
N LYS A 492 4.99 7.82 9.46
CA LYS A 492 5.86 6.72 9.87
C LYS A 492 5.17 5.39 9.56
N ILE A 493 5.91 4.46 8.99
CA ILE A 493 5.50 3.09 8.78
C ILE A 493 6.41 2.22 9.63
N ASN A 494 5.86 1.73 10.74
CA ASN A 494 6.44 0.61 11.43
C ASN A 494 6.43 -0.57 10.47
N LEU A 495 7.63 -1.04 10.16
CA LEU A 495 7.82 -2.30 9.46
C LEU A 495 7.68 -3.48 10.44
N ASP A 496 6.97 -3.26 11.55
CA ASP A 496 6.73 -4.26 12.57
C ASP A 496 5.88 -5.38 11.96
N LEU A 497 6.59 -6.46 11.64
CA LEU A 497 6.00 -7.75 11.40
C LEU A 497 5.96 -8.41 12.78
N THR A 498 4.92 -8.13 13.58
CA THR A 498 4.86 -8.55 14.98
C THR A 498 5.31 -10.00 15.13
N THR A 499 6.47 -10.21 15.73
CA THR A 499 6.73 -11.44 16.45
C THR A 499 5.95 -11.28 17.75
N ASP A 500 4.71 -11.76 17.77
CA ASP A 500 4.00 -12.02 19.03
C ASP A 500 5.01 -12.55 20.06
N PRO A 501 4.96 -12.23 21.37
CA PRO A 501 5.98 -12.60 22.37
C PRO A 501 6.21 -14.12 22.57
N LEU A 502 5.60 -14.92 21.70
CA LEU A 502 5.60 -16.37 21.64
C LEU A 502 6.58 -16.91 20.58
N LEU A 503 7.56 -16.12 20.11
CA LEU A 503 8.84 -16.71 19.73
C LEU A 503 9.53 -17.22 20.98
#